data_AF-A0A8T0IGG7-F1
#
_entry.id   AF-A0A8T0IGG7-F1
#
_cell.length_a   1.000
_cell.length_b   1.000
_cell.length_c   1.000
_cell.angle_alpha   90.00
_cell.angle_beta   90.00
_cell.angle_gamma   90.00
#
_symmetry.space_group_name_H-M   'P 1'
#
loop_
_entity.id
_entity.type
_entity.pdbx_description
1 polymer ?
#
loop_
_entity_poly.entity_id
_entity_poly.type
_entity_poly.pdbx_seq_one_letter_code
_entity_poly.pdbx_strand_id
1 'polypeptide(L)'
;MKAMSLVQRTSSLASLAHSPLPQRVLTAVARRGSSNVCGCGVRSLSSGAASSSVATGPEHATFVREVAAMEPPASLQALLSVLQAKGESVVSPYSTRRGVIPLAIPLTETAEGEMTALLRWPTPASGMDVPVVRVKSFGVTLLAKSPEEFIHRALVEEDAAGSSGRIAECAGEVGSGLYRRGDFELSKSSSVDVYLMKKVGLFPDVFERLAMRHFDNGDNISALVTGEYYASKKHFPGFGRPFVFNAELMLKVGRKLEAKDAARCALRSPWWTLGSSYADVANIAGWGEEQIEFMRERVSEEGRREDLLKGKDLAQVAVDQAAFLLDLAAVDCTWDDVREQLANFYKEAGFDDIARFVSTV
;
A
#
# COMPACT_ATOMS: atom_id res chain seq x y z
N MET A 1 33.33 -8.22 1.17
CA MET A 1 32.57 -8.06 -0.08
C MET A 1 31.46 -7.07 0.20
N LYS A 2 31.46 -5.90 -0.47
CA LYS A 2 30.50 -4.81 -0.21
C LYS A 2 29.21 -5.09 -1.00
N ALA A 3 28.07 -5.06 -0.30
CA ALA A 3 26.74 -5.20 -0.88
C ALA A 3 26.43 -4.02 -1.82
N MET A 4 26.00 -4.32 -3.04
CA MET A 4 25.55 -3.33 -4.03
C MET A 4 24.13 -2.87 -3.69
N SER A 5 24.01 -1.57 -3.46
CA SER A 5 22.74 -0.84 -3.34
C SER A 5 22.05 -0.77 -4.71
N LEU A 6 20.96 -1.51 -4.90
CA LEU A 6 20.04 -1.28 -6.01
C LEU A 6 19.25 0.01 -5.75
N VAL A 7 19.37 0.98 -6.68
CA VAL A 7 18.33 1.91 -7.18
C VAL A 7 19.06 3.11 -7.76
N GLN A 8 19.27 3.14 -9.08
CA GLN A 8 19.31 4.36 -9.88
C GLN A 8 18.86 4.05 -11.31
N ARG A 9 17.55 4.15 -11.59
CA ARG A 9 17.07 4.30 -12.97
C ARG A 9 17.37 5.74 -13.42
N THR A 10 18.47 5.96 -14.12
CA THR A 10 18.83 7.24 -14.77
C THR A 10 18.64 7.14 -16.29
N SER A 11 17.94 8.12 -16.86
CA SER A 11 18.04 8.70 -18.22
C SER A 11 16.70 9.42 -18.50
N SER A 12 16.69 10.75 -18.53
CA SER A 12 17.12 11.64 -19.63
C SER A 12 16.22 11.50 -20.85
N LEU A 13 15.30 12.46 -21.00
CA LEU A 13 14.89 13.10 -22.26
C LEU A 13 13.87 14.21 -21.93
N ALA A 14 14.37 15.43 -21.86
CA ALA A 14 13.57 16.65 -21.88
C ALA A 14 13.85 17.35 -23.22
N SER A 15 12.79 17.83 -23.88
CA SER A 15 12.73 19.02 -24.74
C SER A 15 11.73 18.81 -25.89
N LEU A 16 10.57 19.49 -25.81
CA LEU A 16 10.21 20.54 -26.77
C LEU A 16 8.86 21.17 -26.35
N ALA A 17 8.78 22.47 -26.56
CA ALA A 17 7.86 23.39 -25.90
C ALA A 17 6.92 24.09 -26.90
N HIS A 18 5.86 24.70 -26.34
CA HIS A 18 5.13 25.91 -26.78
C HIS A 18 3.84 25.79 -27.63
N SER A 19 2.70 25.97 -26.92
CA SER A 19 1.66 27.04 -27.06
C SER A 19 0.74 27.12 -28.31
N PRO A 20 -0.44 27.81 -28.29
CA PRO A 20 -1.31 28.32 -27.20
C PRO A 20 -2.84 28.00 -27.36
N LEU A 21 -3.62 28.45 -26.36
CA LEU A 21 -5.10 28.42 -26.19
C LEU A 21 -5.92 29.20 -27.25
N PRO A 22 -7.27 29.02 -27.30
CA PRO A 22 -8.21 29.98 -26.69
C PRO A 22 -9.45 29.33 -26.00
N GLN A 23 -9.79 29.73 -24.77
CA GLN A 23 -10.87 30.64 -24.34
C GLN A 23 -12.35 30.18 -24.44
N ARG A 24 -12.97 30.12 -23.23
CA ARG A 24 -14.33 30.55 -22.80
C ARG A 24 -15.57 29.89 -23.42
N VAL A 25 -16.47 29.37 -22.56
CA VAL A 25 -17.85 29.88 -22.34
C VAL A 25 -18.31 29.55 -20.91
N LEU A 26 -18.90 30.56 -20.25
CA LEU A 26 -19.63 30.56 -18.98
C LEU A 26 -21.11 30.21 -19.20
N THR A 27 -21.74 29.49 -18.25
CA THR A 27 -23.09 29.68 -17.63
C THR A 27 -23.56 28.33 -17.07
N ALA A 28 -23.66 28.11 -15.76
CA ALA A 28 -24.69 28.57 -14.81
C ALA A 28 -26.10 28.03 -15.10
N VAL A 29 -26.69 27.27 -14.15
CA VAL A 29 -27.92 27.62 -13.38
C VAL A 29 -28.67 26.39 -12.82
N ALA A 30 -29.00 26.52 -11.52
CA ALA A 30 -30.11 25.97 -10.70
C ALA A 30 -30.30 24.45 -10.53
N ARG A 31 -30.38 23.88 -9.31
CA ARG A 31 -31.20 24.11 -8.07
C ARG A 31 -32.47 23.25 -8.00
N ARG A 32 -32.69 22.75 -6.77
CA ARG A 32 -33.85 22.05 -6.16
C ARG A 32 -33.80 20.53 -6.29
N GLY A 33 -34.01 19.75 -5.24
CA GLY A 33 -34.37 20.04 -3.84
C GLY A 33 -35.05 18.81 -3.22
N SER A 34 -34.99 18.74 -1.88
CA SER A 34 -35.85 17.95 -0.98
C SER A 34 -35.75 16.42 -1.03
N SER A 35 -35.97 15.64 0.03
CA SER A 35 -36.07 15.81 1.49
C SER A 35 -36.21 14.37 2.03
N ASN A 36 -35.61 14.11 3.19
CA ASN A 36 -35.96 13.19 4.29
C ASN A 36 -36.87 11.96 4.06
N VAL A 37 -36.57 10.84 4.73
CA VAL A 37 -37.32 10.34 5.91
C VAL A 37 -36.64 9.10 6.51
N CYS A 38 -36.53 9.13 7.85
CA CYS A 38 -36.09 8.07 8.76
C CYS A 38 -37.02 6.84 8.79
N GLY A 39 -36.46 5.69 9.16
CA GLY A 39 -37.21 4.53 9.63
C GLY A 39 -36.35 3.60 10.48
N CYS A 40 -36.37 3.81 11.80
CA CYS A 40 -35.82 2.89 12.80
C CYS A 40 -36.61 1.57 12.83
N GLY A 41 -35.92 0.45 12.95
CA GLY A 41 -36.50 -0.87 13.24
C GLY A 41 -35.54 -1.71 14.07
N VAL A 42 -35.70 -1.66 15.39
CA VAL A 42 -34.99 -2.48 16.38
C VAL A 42 -35.57 -3.90 16.36
N ARG A 43 -34.71 -4.93 16.24
CA ARG A 43 -35.00 -6.27 16.77
C ARG A 43 -33.78 -6.87 17.43
N SER A 44 -34.07 -7.53 18.55
CA SER A 44 -33.17 -7.93 19.62
C SER A 44 -33.04 -9.45 19.67
N LEU A 45 -31.81 -9.88 20.00
CA LEU A 45 -31.38 -11.11 20.69
C LEU A 45 -31.70 -12.50 20.08
N SER A 46 -30.62 -13.21 19.76
CA SER A 46 -30.39 -14.55 20.32
C SER A 46 -28.90 -14.86 20.33
N SER A 47 -28.37 -15.00 21.55
CA SER A 47 -27.03 -15.49 21.88
C SER A 47 -26.86 -16.93 21.39
N GLY A 48 -26.00 -17.12 20.40
CA GLY A 48 -25.45 -18.42 20.02
C GLY A 48 -24.00 -18.48 20.49
N ALA A 49 -23.71 -19.39 21.41
CA ALA A 49 -22.37 -19.62 21.95
C ALA A 49 -21.37 -19.90 20.80
N ALA A 50 -20.41 -18.99 20.61
CA ALA A 50 -19.33 -19.20 19.67
C ALA A 50 -18.34 -20.22 20.25
N SER A 51 -18.32 -21.36 19.57
CA SER A 51 -17.36 -22.45 19.68
C SER A 51 -15.91 -21.94 19.58
N SER A 52 -15.11 -22.28 20.60
CA SER A 52 -13.64 -22.46 20.57
C SER A 52 -12.81 -21.51 19.69
N SER A 53 -12.26 -20.46 20.30
CA SER A 53 -11.11 -19.71 19.78
C SER A 53 -9.85 -20.60 19.82
N VAL A 54 -9.69 -21.45 18.81
CA VAL A 54 -8.43 -22.15 18.57
C VAL A 54 -7.40 -21.12 18.14
N ALA A 55 -6.22 -21.15 18.76
CA ALA A 55 -5.13 -20.20 18.52
C ALA A 55 -4.76 -20.15 17.03
N THR A 56 -5.15 -19.07 16.35
CA THR A 56 -4.83 -18.82 14.92
C THR A 56 -3.45 -18.19 14.72
N GLY A 57 -2.85 -17.66 15.78
CA GLY A 57 -1.48 -17.12 15.80
C GLY A 57 -0.37 -18.08 15.39
N PRO A 58 -0.33 -19.30 15.98
CA PRO A 58 0.67 -20.31 15.63
C PRO A 58 0.70 -20.63 14.14
N GLU A 59 -0.46 -20.71 13.47
CA GLU A 59 -0.54 -20.99 12.03
C GLU A 59 0.15 -19.89 11.21
N HIS A 60 -0.15 -18.62 11.49
CA HIS A 60 0.46 -17.49 10.79
C HIS A 60 1.97 -17.41 11.03
N ALA A 61 2.41 -17.62 12.27
CA ALA A 61 3.84 -17.64 12.60
C ALA A 61 4.59 -18.76 11.87
N THR A 62 4.01 -19.97 11.82
CA THR A 62 4.56 -21.10 11.07
C THR A 62 4.61 -20.79 9.59
N PHE A 63 3.55 -20.24 9.00
CA PHE A 63 3.53 -19.87 7.59
C PHE A 63 4.61 -18.84 7.25
N VAL A 64 4.75 -17.77 8.05
CA VAL A 64 5.77 -16.73 7.83
C VAL A 64 7.19 -17.32 7.88
N ARG A 65 7.44 -18.24 8.82
CA ARG A 65 8.75 -18.89 8.97
C ARG A 65 9.05 -19.90 7.87
N GLU A 66 8.13 -20.82 7.62
CA GLU A 66 8.39 -22.01 6.81
C GLU A 66 8.09 -21.80 5.32
N VAL A 67 7.02 -21.06 5.01
CA VAL A 67 6.59 -20.80 3.62
C VAL A 67 7.13 -19.46 3.14
N ALA A 68 6.94 -18.41 3.95
CA ALA A 68 7.42 -17.09 3.62
C ALA A 68 8.90 -16.87 3.98
N ALA A 69 9.61 -17.89 4.50
CA ALA A 69 11.05 -17.86 4.77
C ALA A 69 11.55 -16.52 5.35
N MET A 70 10.82 -16.02 6.34
CA MET A 70 11.06 -14.76 7.04
C MET A 70 10.99 -15.02 8.54
N GLU A 71 11.64 -14.17 9.33
CA GLU A 71 11.41 -14.21 10.78
C GLU A 71 10.01 -13.65 11.09
N PRO A 72 9.14 -14.41 11.78
CA PRO A 72 7.83 -13.90 12.17
C PRO A 72 7.97 -12.68 13.09
N PRO A 73 7.26 -11.57 12.84
CA PRO A 73 7.27 -10.42 13.74
C PRO A 73 6.88 -10.85 15.16
N ALA A 74 7.62 -10.40 16.17
CA ALA A 74 7.34 -10.75 17.58
C ALA A 74 5.92 -10.30 18.01
N SER A 75 5.44 -9.22 17.41
CA SER A 75 4.11 -8.63 17.62
C SER A 75 3.00 -9.24 16.75
N LEU A 76 3.26 -10.28 15.95
CA LEU A 76 2.28 -10.86 15.02
C LEU A 76 0.98 -11.28 15.70
N GLN A 77 1.07 -11.92 16.87
CA GLN A 77 -0.12 -12.32 17.62
C GLN A 77 -0.90 -11.11 18.13
N ALA A 78 -0.21 -10.07 18.61
CA ALA A 78 -0.85 -8.84 19.07
C ALA A 78 -1.53 -8.12 17.90
N LEU A 79 -0.91 -8.12 16.71
CA LEU A 79 -1.49 -7.55 15.49
C LEU A 79 -2.80 -8.25 15.12
N LEU A 80 -2.83 -9.58 15.09
CA LEU A 80 -4.04 -10.35 14.80
C LEU A 80 -5.16 -10.04 15.81
N SER A 81 -4.85 -10.02 17.11
CA SER A 81 -5.81 -9.67 18.15
C SER A 81 -6.35 -8.24 18.00
N VAL A 82 -5.50 -7.28 17.65
CA VAL A 82 -5.90 -5.88 17.40
C VAL A 82 -6.79 -5.76 16.17
N LEU A 83 -6.48 -6.45 15.07
CA LEU A 83 -7.31 -6.47 13.87
C LEU A 83 -8.69 -7.09 14.15
N GLN A 84 -8.75 -8.16 14.95
CA GLN A 84 -10.01 -8.74 15.43
C GLN A 84 -10.81 -7.78 16.32
N ALA A 85 -10.12 -7.05 17.22
CA ALA A 85 -10.76 -6.04 18.06
C ALA A 85 -11.35 -4.88 17.23
N LYS A 86 -10.75 -4.58 16.08
CA LYS A 86 -11.26 -3.62 15.07
C LYS A 86 -12.42 -4.19 14.22
N GLY A 87 -12.80 -5.45 14.42
CA GLY A 87 -13.94 -6.10 13.76
C GLY A 87 -13.58 -6.92 12.51
N GLU A 88 -12.29 -7.13 12.22
CA GLU A 88 -11.87 -7.99 11.12
C GLU A 88 -11.89 -9.48 11.52
N SER A 89 -12.08 -10.37 10.55
CA SER A 89 -12.08 -11.83 10.77
C SER A 89 -10.74 -12.42 10.34
N VAL A 90 -10.13 -13.27 11.16
CA VAL A 90 -8.86 -13.95 10.81
C VAL A 90 -9.08 -14.95 9.70
N VAL A 91 -8.20 -14.93 8.70
CA VAL A 91 -8.21 -15.85 7.56
C VAL A 91 -6.95 -16.70 7.57
N SER A 92 -6.98 -17.89 6.96
CA SER A 92 -5.80 -18.76 6.91
C SER A 92 -4.84 -18.31 5.80
N PRO A 93 -3.53 -18.18 6.07
CA PRO A 93 -2.56 -17.82 5.04
C PRO A 93 -2.29 -18.98 4.05
N TYR A 94 -2.73 -20.21 4.35
CA TYR A 94 -2.55 -21.37 3.48
C TYR A 94 -3.65 -21.54 2.44
N SER A 95 -4.86 -21.04 2.69
CA SER A 95 -6.02 -21.26 1.80
C SER A 95 -6.56 -19.99 1.13
N THR A 96 -6.10 -18.81 1.57
CA THR A 96 -6.66 -17.52 1.15
C THR A 96 -5.73 -16.75 0.20
N ARG A 97 -4.84 -17.44 -0.53
CA ARG A 97 -3.88 -16.77 -1.44
C ARG A 97 -4.32 -16.72 -2.89
N ARG A 98 -5.40 -17.41 -3.26
CA ARG A 98 -5.98 -17.37 -4.61
C ARG A 98 -6.54 -15.98 -4.93
N GLY A 99 -6.25 -15.45 -6.10
CA GLY A 99 -6.69 -14.12 -6.54
C GLY A 99 -6.04 -12.95 -5.79
N VAL A 100 -5.08 -13.23 -4.92
CA VAL A 100 -4.33 -12.26 -4.14
C VAL A 100 -2.95 -12.07 -4.77
N ILE A 101 -2.41 -10.86 -4.71
CA ILE A 101 -1.03 -10.59 -5.15
C ILE A 101 -0.06 -11.62 -4.53
N PRO A 102 0.84 -12.25 -5.31
CA PRO A 102 1.66 -13.37 -4.82
C PRO A 102 2.57 -13.02 -3.62
N LEU A 103 2.80 -11.73 -3.38
CA LEU A 103 3.67 -11.21 -2.32
C LEU A 103 2.98 -11.02 -0.95
N ALA A 104 1.65 -11.13 -0.89
CA ALA A 104 0.90 -10.94 0.34
C ALA A 104 0.80 -12.23 1.17
N ILE A 105 0.85 -12.06 2.49
CA ILE A 105 0.59 -13.09 3.50
C ILE A 105 -0.72 -12.69 4.19
N PRO A 106 -1.86 -13.35 3.87
CA PRO A 106 -3.16 -13.02 4.46
C PRO A 106 -3.14 -13.05 5.99
N LEU A 107 -3.82 -12.10 6.63
CA LEU A 107 -4.02 -12.07 8.08
C LEU A 107 -5.50 -12.07 8.44
N THR A 108 -6.22 -11.07 7.93
CA THR A 108 -7.62 -10.82 8.27
C THR A 108 -8.39 -10.25 7.08
N GLU A 109 -9.72 -10.27 7.17
CA GLU A 109 -10.64 -9.71 6.19
C GLU A 109 -11.69 -8.83 6.89
N THR A 110 -12.01 -7.68 6.31
CA THR A 110 -13.11 -6.82 6.79
C THR A 110 -14.47 -7.40 6.39
N ALA A 111 -15.56 -6.87 6.96
CA ALA A 111 -16.92 -7.27 6.59
C ALA A 111 -17.24 -6.98 5.10
N GLU A 112 -16.57 -6.00 4.51
CA GLU A 112 -16.69 -5.62 3.10
C GLU A 112 -15.82 -6.50 2.17
N GLY A 113 -15.11 -7.48 2.72
CA GLY A 113 -14.25 -8.40 1.96
C GLY A 113 -12.86 -7.83 1.65
N GLU A 114 -12.42 -6.78 2.36
CA GLU A 114 -11.07 -6.26 2.12
C GLU A 114 -10.03 -6.97 2.99
N MET A 115 -8.98 -7.50 2.36
CA MET A 115 -7.96 -8.27 3.06
C MET A 115 -6.82 -7.40 3.61
N THR A 116 -6.54 -7.55 4.90
CA THR A 116 -5.31 -7.06 5.54
C THR A 116 -4.26 -8.17 5.53
N ALA A 117 -3.02 -7.83 5.17
CA ALA A 117 -1.94 -8.79 4.98
C ALA A 117 -0.59 -8.22 5.46
N LEU A 118 0.37 -9.11 5.72
CA LEU A 118 1.80 -8.74 5.71
C LEU A 118 2.31 -8.77 4.27
N LEU A 119 3.22 -7.86 3.94
CA LEU A 119 3.88 -7.83 2.64
C LEU A 119 5.28 -8.45 2.71
N ARG A 120 5.49 -9.56 2.01
CA ARG A 120 6.83 -10.09 1.76
C ARG A 120 7.45 -9.35 0.58
N TRP A 121 8.20 -8.30 0.88
CA TRP A 121 8.93 -7.58 -0.17
C TRP A 121 9.99 -8.51 -0.80
N PRO A 122 10.11 -8.58 -2.14
CA PRO A 122 11.00 -9.55 -2.79
C PRO A 122 12.48 -9.30 -2.49
N THR A 123 12.89 -8.04 -2.53
CA THR A 123 14.26 -7.58 -2.33
C THR A 123 14.29 -6.44 -1.31
N PRO A 124 14.01 -6.73 -0.02
CA PRO A 124 13.88 -5.69 0.99
C PRO A 124 15.22 -4.98 1.19
N ALA A 125 15.18 -3.65 1.37
CA ALA A 125 16.37 -2.93 1.79
C ALA A 125 16.77 -3.37 3.21
N SER A 126 18.06 -3.29 3.54
CA SER A 126 18.52 -3.59 4.90
C SER A 126 17.79 -2.71 5.93
N GLY A 127 17.22 -3.34 6.96
CA GLY A 127 16.43 -2.66 7.99
C GLY A 127 15.01 -2.27 7.57
N MET A 128 14.50 -2.77 6.44
CA MET A 128 13.09 -2.66 6.09
C MET A 128 12.28 -3.67 6.92
N ASP A 129 11.39 -3.17 7.77
CA ASP A 129 10.43 -3.99 8.51
C ASP A 129 9.37 -4.61 7.59
N VAL A 130 8.63 -5.59 8.11
CA VAL A 130 7.55 -6.28 7.38
C VAL A 130 6.30 -5.39 7.34
N PRO A 131 5.92 -4.82 6.18
CA PRO A 131 4.83 -3.86 6.13
C PRO A 131 3.46 -4.51 6.32
N VAL A 132 2.55 -3.80 6.98
CA VAL A 132 1.12 -4.14 7.04
C VAL A 132 0.43 -3.41 5.91
N VAL A 133 -0.28 -4.16 5.06
CA VAL A 133 -0.91 -3.64 3.85
C VAL A 133 -2.38 -4.05 3.75
N ARG A 134 -3.12 -3.25 2.99
CA ARG A 134 -4.46 -3.58 2.49
C ARG A 134 -4.32 -4.10 1.06
N VAL A 135 -4.81 -5.30 0.78
CA VAL A 135 -4.84 -5.87 -0.57
C VAL A 135 -6.02 -5.29 -1.35
N LYS A 136 -5.78 -4.95 -2.61
CA LYS A 136 -6.77 -4.49 -3.60
C LYS A 136 -6.61 -5.36 -4.86
N SER A 137 -7.61 -5.34 -5.74
CA SER A 137 -7.54 -6.09 -7.00
C SER A 137 -6.32 -5.73 -7.85
N PHE A 138 -5.94 -4.46 -7.88
CA PHE A 138 -4.81 -3.92 -8.63
C PHE A 138 -3.49 -3.86 -7.83
N GLY A 139 -3.43 -4.42 -6.62
CA GLY A 139 -2.18 -4.45 -5.83
C GLY A 139 -2.39 -4.22 -4.34
N VAL A 140 -1.61 -3.32 -3.73
CA VAL A 140 -1.62 -3.07 -2.28
C VAL A 140 -1.59 -1.58 -1.93
N THR A 141 -2.11 -1.26 -0.75
CA THR A 141 -1.93 0.04 -0.09
C THR A 141 -1.27 -0.15 1.27
N LEU A 142 -0.24 0.63 1.57
CA LEU A 142 0.47 0.58 2.84
C LEU A 142 -0.39 1.14 3.99
N LEU A 143 -0.59 0.34 5.04
CA LEU A 143 -1.29 0.77 6.26
C LEU A 143 -0.31 1.21 7.36
N ALA A 144 0.80 0.49 7.51
CA ALA A 144 1.90 0.81 8.43
C ALA A 144 3.19 0.12 7.99
N LYS A 145 4.36 0.66 8.34
CA LYS A 145 5.64 0.07 7.93
C LYS A 145 6.01 -1.18 8.72
N SER A 146 5.42 -1.33 9.90
CA SER A 146 5.58 -2.51 10.76
C SER A 146 4.27 -2.82 11.51
N PRO A 147 4.12 -4.05 12.03
CA PRO A 147 3.04 -4.40 12.95
C PRO A 147 2.99 -3.51 14.19
N GLU A 148 4.15 -3.13 14.74
CA GLU A 148 4.25 -2.26 15.91
C GLU A 148 3.72 -0.86 15.63
N GLU A 149 4.07 -0.25 14.48
CA GLU A 149 3.50 1.04 14.07
C GLU A 149 1.98 0.96 13.92
N PHE A 150 1.46 -0.14 13.35
CA PHE A 150 0.02 -0.37 13.21
C PHE A 150 -0.68 -0.45 14.57
N ILE A 151 -0.15 -1.27 15.49
CA ILE A 151 -0.68 -1.45 16.84
C ILE A 151 -0.64 -0.13 17.61
N HIS A 152 0.51 0.56 17.62
CA HIS A 152 0.68 1.83 18.33
C HIS A 152 -0.33 2.87 17.81
N ARG A 153 -0.49 2.99 16.50
CA ARG A 153 -1.52 3.85 15.92
C ARG A 153 -2.93 3.50 16.39
N ALA A 154 -3.29 2.21 16.37
CA ALA A 154 -4.62 1.77 16.79
C ALA A 154 -4.91 2.11 18.26
N LEU A 155 -3.91 2.06 19.14
CA LEU A 155 -4.02 2.43 20.55
C LEU A 155 -4.24 3.94 20.73
N VAL A 156 -3.52 4.77 19.98
CA VAL A 156 -3.71 6.23 20.00
C VAL A 156 -5.11 6.61 19.52
N GLU A 157 -5.55 5.99 18.41
CA GLU A 157 -6.90 6.23 17.87
C GLU A 157 -8.00 5.80 18.85
N GLU A 158 -7.83 4.65 19.53
CA GLU A 158 -8.77 4.19 20.56
C GLU A 158 -8.87 5.18 21.74
N ASP A 159 -7.72 5.64 22.23
CA ASP A 159 -7.62 6.56 23.36
C ASP A 159 -8.25 7.92 23.03
N ALA A 160 -7.92 8.47 21.86
CA ALA A 160 -8.50 9.72 21.39
C ALA A 160 -10.02 9.64 21.16
N ALA A 161 -10.54 8.46 20.82
CA ALA A 161 -11.98 8.22 20.67
C ALA A 161 -12.71 8.01 22.01
N GLY A 162 -12.00 7.91 23.13
CA GLY A 162 -12.61 7.64 24.44
C GLY A 162 -13.28 6.25 24.51
N SER A 163 -12.80 5.31 23.69
CA SER A 163 -13.41 3.99 23.51
C SER A 163 -13.18 3.05 24.72
N SER A 164 -13.78 1.86 24.67
CA SER A 164 -13.84 0.91 25.79
C SER A 164 -12.47 0.37 26.25
N GLY A 165 -11.39 0.55 25.48
CA GLY A 165 -10.07 0.00 25.79
C GLY A 165 -9.86 -1.42 25.27
N ARG A 166 -10.75 -1.91 24.40
CA ARG A 166 -10.72 -3.28 23.85
C ARG A 166 -9.47 -3.52 23.01
N ILE A 167 -9.03 -2.54 22.23
CA ILE A 167 -7.79 -2.64 21.43
C ILE A 167 -6.60 -2.72 22.37
N ALA A 168 -6.54 -1.89 23.41
CA ALA A 168 -5.48 -1.94 24.43
C ALA A 168 -5.42 -3.30 25.15
N GLU A 169 -6.56 -3.84 25.56
CA GLU A 169 -6.65 -5.18 26.17
C GLU A 169 -6.13 -6.27 25.23
N CYS A 170 -6.56 -6.25 23.96
CA CYS A 170 -6.15 -7.24 22.95
C CYS A 170 -4.67 -7.12 22.55
N ALA A 171 -4.09 -5.91 22.58
CA ALA A 171 -2.68 -5.68 22.29
C ALA A 171 -1.75 -6.19 23.41
N GLY A 172 -2.26 -6.34 24.63
CA GLY A 172 -1.55 -6.95 25.76
C GLY A 172 -0.23 -6.26 26.13
N GLU A 173 0.79 -7.05 26.44
CA GLU A 173 2.12 -6.55 26.84
C GLU A 173 2.80 -5.76 25.71
N VAL A 174 2.64 -6.20 24.45
CA VAL A 174 3.16 -5.48 23.27
C VAL A 174 2.56 -4.08 23.22
N GLY A 175 1.23 -3.97 23.35
CA GLY A 175 0.56 -2.67 23.37
C GLY A 175 0.99 -1.79 24.52
N SER A 176 1.11 -2.36 25.72
CA SER A 176 1.55 -1.66 26.93
C SER A 176 2.98 -1.11 26.82
N GLY A 177 3.85 -1.80 26.06
CA GLY A 177 5.19 -1.33 25.74
C GLY A 177 5.25 -0.22 24.69
N LEU A 178 4.21 -0.09 23.85
CA LEU A 178 4.15 0.89 22.76
C LEU A 178 3.47 2.20 23.18
N TYR A 179 2.39 2.13 23.98
CA TYR A 179 1.56 3.29 24.29
C TYR A 179 0.92 3.20 25.68
N ARG A 180 0.91 4.32 26.41
CA ARG A 180 0.15 4.46 27.66
C ARG A 180 -1.10 5.31 27.41
N ARG A 181 -2.26 4.79 27.83
CA ARG A 181 -3.54 5.50 27.76
C ARG A 181 -3.45 6.87 28.44
N GLY A 182 -3.96 7.91 27.78
CA GLY A 182 -3.88 9.31 28.19
C GLY A 182 -2.68 10.08 27.61
N ASP A 183 -1.69 9.41 27.01
CA ASP A 183 -0.50 10.09 26.46
C ASP A 183 -0.85 11.06 25.32
N PHE A 184 -1.89 10.79 24.54
CA PHE A 184 -2.39 11.71 23.52
C PHE A 184 -2.85 13.04 24.14
N GLU A 185 -3.71 13.00 25.16
CA GLU A 185 -4.20 14.19 25.86
C GLU A 185 -3.04 14.94 26.53
N LEU A 186 -2.16 14.22 27.23
CA LEU A 186 -0.98 14.80 27.90
C LEU A 186 -0.02 15.50 26.93
N SER A 187 0.08 15.02 25.69
CA SER A 187 0.95 15.62 24.68
C SER A 187 0.54 17.02 24.23
N LYS A 188 -0.74 17.39 24.46
CA LYS A 188 -1.35 18.63 23.95
C LYS A 188 -1.23 18.79 22.42
N SER A 189 -1.13 17.68 21.70
CA SER A 189 -1.12 17.70 20.23
C SER A 189 -2.46 18.21 19.71
N SER A 190 -2.44 19.07 18.69
CA SER A 190 -3.66 19.71 18.17
C SER A 190 -4.64 18.75 17.50
N SER A 191 -4.19 17.55 17.12
CA SER A 191 -5.02 16.49 16.56
C SER A 191 -4.32 15.15 16.65
N VAL A 192 -5.08 14.05 16.50
CA VAL A 192 -4.56 12.68 16.42
C VAL A 192 -3.53 12.56 15.29
N ASP A 193 -3.84 13.09 14.11
CA ASP A 193 -2.93 13.06 12.96
C ASP A 193 -1.56 13.69 13.28
N VAL A 194 -1.56 14.85 13.95
CA VAL A 194 -0.31 15.53 14.37
C VAL A 194 0.45 14.72 15.42
N TYR A 195 -0.25 14.03 16.33
CA TYR A 195 0.38 13.15 17.29
C TYR A 195 1.05 11.96 16.60
N LEU A 196 0.32 11.26 15.73
CA LEU A 196 0.82 10.09 14.99
C LEU A 196 2.12 10.42 14.27
N MET A 197 2.13 11.52 13.51
CA MET A 197 3.29 11.96 12.73
C MET A 197 4.52 12.32 13.57
N LYS A 198 4.32 12.73 14.84
CA LYS A 198 5.40 13.18 15.74
C LYS A 198 5.89 12.08 16.68
N LYS A 199 5.02 11.16 17.07
CA LYS A 199 5.25 10.23 18.19
C LYS A 199 5.18 8.77 17.81
N VAL A 200 4.53 8.44 16.70
CA VAL A 200 4.31 7.05 16.28
C VAL A 200 5.12 6.74 15.03
N GLY A 201 4.77 7.36 13.91
CA GLY A 201 5.31 7.01 12.61
C GLY A 201 4.68 7.81 11.49
N LEU A 202 5.15 7.57 10.27
CA LEU A 202 4.61 8.21 9.07
C LEU A 202 3.61 7.26 8.41
N PHE A 203 2.39 7.74 8.15
CA PHE A 203 1.33 6.93 7.54
C PHE A 203 0.82 7.59 6.25
N PRO A 204 0.66 6.85 5.15
CA PRO A 204 0.10 7.34 3.90
C PRO A 204 -1.20 8.14 4.08
N ASP A 205 -2.21 7.53 4.67
CA ASP A 205 -3.54 8.13 4.83
C ASP A 205 -3.55 9.33 5.78
N VAL A 206 -2.65 9.38 6.78
CA VAL A 206 -2.49 10.56 7.66
C VAL A 206 -1.96 11.75 6.85
N PHE A 207 -0.95 11.54 5.99
CA PHE A 207 -0.49 12.59 5.07
C PHE A 207 -1.60 13.08 4.16
N GLU A 208 -2.36 12.16 3.58
CA GLU A 208 -3.46 12.47 2.66
C GLU A 208 -4.55 13.29 3.38
N ARG A 209 -4.96 12.88 4.59
CA ARG A 209 -5.92 13.64 5.41
C ARG A 209 -5.42 15.04 5.75
N LEU A 210 -4.16 15.19 6.15
CA LEU A 210 -3.58 16.48 6.48
C LEU A 210 -3.53 17.42 5.27
N ALA A 211 -3.09 16.91 4.11
CA ALA A 211 -3.06 17.68 2.88
C ALA A 211 -4.47 18.10 2.44
N MET A 212 -5.45 17.18 2.50
CA MET A 212 -6.84 17.48 2.15
C MET A 212 -7.47 18.47 3.12
N ARG A 213 -7.18 18.41 4.42
CA ARG A 213 -7.64 19.43 5.39
C ARG A 213 -7.13 20.83 5.03
N HIS A 214 -5.86 20.97 4.61
CA HIS A 214 -5.35 22.26 4.14
C HIS A 214 -6.08 22.73 2.88
N PHE A 215 -6.28 21.82 1.91
CA PHE A 215 -7.00 22.11 0.67
C PHE A 215 -8.44 22.57 0.93
N ASP A 216 -9.18 21.84 1.76
CA ASP A 216 -10.58 22.13 2.09
C ASP A 216 -10.73 23.47 2.84
N ASN A 217 -9.71 23.89 3.57
CA ASN A 217 -9.64 25.21 4.21
C ASN A 217 -9.22 26.34 3.25
N GLY A 218 -9.01 26.05 1.97
CA GLY A 218 -8.54 27.01 0.97
C GLY A 218 -7.05 27.32 1.02
N ASP A 219 -6.28 26.62 1.86
CA ASP A 219 -4.83 26.76 1.98
C ASP A 219 -4.12 25.79 1.02
N ASN A 220 -4.20 26.13 -0.27
CA ASN A 220 -3.60 25.34 -1.34
C ASN A 220 -2.07 25.23 -1.22
N ILE A 221 -1.40 26.23 -0.63
CA ILE A 221 0.06 26.20 -0.48
C ILE A 221 0.45 25.12 0.53
N SER A 222 -0.15 25.13 1.72
CA SER A 222 0.14 24.11 2.73
C SER A 222 -0.29 22.71 2.28
N ALA A 223 -1.38 22.59 1.52
CA ALA A 223 -1.79 21.34 0.92
C ALA A 223 -0.69 20.78 0.00
N LEU A 224 -0.20 21.60 -0.95
CA LEU A 224 0.86 21.21 -1.89
C LEU A 224 2.18 20.89 -1.19
N VAL A 225 2.58 21.69 -0.19
CA VAL A 225 3.79 21.43 0.60
C VAL A 225 3.68 20.09 1.34
N THR A 226 2.51 19.79 1.89
CA THR A 226 2.25 18.50 2.54
C THR A 226 2.29 17.34 1.55
N GLY A 227 1.69 17.50 0.37
CA GLY A 227 1.71 16.51 -0.71
C GLY A 227 3.11 16.24 -1.26
N GLU A 228 3.92 17.28 -1.46
CA GLU A 228 5.32 17.15 -1.91
C GLU A 228 6.18 16.47 -0.83
N TYR A 229 6.01 16.85 0.43
CA TYR A 229 6.71 16.21 1.54
C TYR A 229 6.31 14.74 1.68
N TYR A 230 5.03 14.42 1.50
CA TYR A 230 4.55 13.04 1.44
C TYR A 230 5.23 12.25 0.31
N ALA A 231 5.33 12.84 -0.88
CA ALA A 231 6.00 12.26 -2.06
C ALA A 231 7.55 12.18 -1.96
N SER A 232 8.12 12.34 -0.77
CA SER A 232 9.54 12.07 -0.54
C SER A 232 9.83 10.57 -0.63
N LYS A 233 10.80 10.20 -1.48
CA LYS A 233 11.30 8.80 -1.63
C LYS A 233 11.79 8.16 -0.33
N LYS A 234 12.10 8.97 0.69
CA LYS A 234 12.62 8.50 1.98
C LYS A 234 11.53 7.96 2.90
N HIS A 235 10.29 8.43 2.77
CA HIS A 235 9.24 8.08 3.73
C HIS A 235 8.71 6.68 3.48
N PHE A 236 8.45 6.34 2.22
CA PHE A 236 7.85 5.07 1.82
C PHE A 236 8.59 4.49 0.60
N PRO A 237 9.84 4.01 0.79
CA PRO A 237 10.65 3.50 -0.31
C PRO A 237 9.93 2.35 -1.02
N GLY A 238 9.90 2.41 -2.35
CA GLY A 238 9.25 1.40 -3.19
C GLY A 238 7.74 1.57 -3.39
N PHE A 239 7.05 2.41 -2.60
CA PHE A 239 5.62 2.63 -2.77
C PHE A 239 5.33 3.82 -3.71
N GLY A 240 4.44 3.59 -4.69
CA GLY A 240 4.00 4.58 -5.67
C GLY A 240 2.92 5.54 -5.16
N ARG A 241 2.06 5.11 -4.22
CA ARG A 241 0.92 5.91 -3.71
C ARG A 241 1.25 7.37 -3.33
N PRO A 242 2.37 7.69 -2.65
CA PRO A 242 2.70 9.07 -2.33
C PRO A 242 2.79 9.99 -3.55
N PHE A 243 3.35 9.48 -4.65
CA PHE A 243 3.49 10.24 -5.90
C PHE A 243 2.15 10.36 -6.63
N VAL A 244 1.31 9.31 -6.58
CA VAL A 244 -0.04 9.33 -7.14
C VAL A 244 -0.88 10.39 -6.44
N PHE A 245 -0.93 10.38 -5.11
CA PHE A 245 -1.68 11.37 -4.35
C PHE A 245 -1.20 12.79 -4.63
N ASN A 246 0.12 13.02 -4.70
CA ASN A 246 0.64 14.34 -5.04
C ASN A 246 0.20 14.81 -6.43
N ALA A 247 0.15 13.91 -7.42
CA ALA A 247 -0.38 14.21 -8.75
C ALA A 247 -1.88 14.55 -8.71
N GLU A 248 -2.68 13.77 -7.97
CA GLU A 248 -4.12 14.01 -7.76
C GLU A 248 -4.37 15.38 -7.09
N LEU A 249 -3.57 15.73 -6.08
CA LEU A 249 -3.65 17.00 -5.39
C LEU A 249 -3.30 18.18 -6.32
N MET A 250 -2.24 18.04 -7.12
CA MET A 250 -1.87 19.03 -8.15
C MET A 250 -2.99 19.23 -9.18
N LEU A 251 -3.71 18.16 -9.57
CA LEU A 251 -4.89 18.29 -10.44
C LEU A 251 -6.01 19.07 -9.75
N LYS A 252 -6.31 18.76 -8.49
CA LYS A 252 -7.38 19.43 -7.71
C LYS A 252 -7.15 20.94 -7.61
N VAL A 253 -5.90 21.39 -7.47
CA VAL A 253 -5.54 22.83 -7.43
C VAL A 253 -5.35 23.46 -8.82
N GLY A 254 -5.56 22.70 -9.92
CA GLY A 254 -5.49 23.19 -11.29
C GLY A 254 -4.08 23.20 -11.94
N ARG A 255 -3.05 22.63 -11.30
CA ARG A 255 -1.66 22.55 -11.79
C ARG A 255 -1.45 21.33 -12.70
N LYS A 256 -2.15 21.32 -13.84
CA LYS A 256 -2.25 20.14 -14.73
C LYS A 256 -0.91 19.60 -15.26
N LEU A 257 0.01 20.49 -15.65
CA LEU A 257 1.31 20.07 -16.21
C LEU A 257 2.18 19.39 -15.14
N GLU A 258 2.19 19.93 -13.93
CA GLU A 258 2.95 19.36 -12.83
C GLU A 258 2.34 18.05 -12.33
N ALA A 259 1.01 17.98 -12.29
CA ALA A 259 0.32 16.73 -12.00
C ALA A 259 0.70 15.62 -13.00
N LYS A 260 0.79 15.97 -14.30
CA LYS A 260 1.23 15.04 -15.34
C LYS A 260 2.64 14.53 -15.08
N ASP A 261 3.57 15.40 -14.73
CA ASP A 261 4.95 15.01 -14.41
C ASP A 261 5.07 14.22 -13.11
N ALA A 262 4.26 14.55 -12.10
CA ALA A 262 4.16 13.80 -10.84
C ALA A 262 3.61 12.38 -11.07
N ALA A 263 2.57 12.22 -11.90
CA ALA A 263 2.03 10.91 -12.26
C ALA A 263 3.04 10.05 -13.04
N ARG A 264 3.80 10.66 -13.96
CA ARG A 264 4.93 9.98 -14.63
C ARG A 264 6.01 9.55 -13.66
N CYS A 265 6.27 10.33 -12.61
CA CYS A 265 7.16 9.92 -11.53
C CYS A 265 6.58 8.73 -10.74
N ALA A 266 5.27 8.72 -10.47
CA ALA A 266 4.60 7.62 -9.78
C ALA A 266 4.72 6.30 -10.55
N LEU A 267 4.54 6.34 -11.88
CA LEU A 267 4.63 5.16 -12.75
C LEU A 267 6.05 4.59 -12.91
N ARG A 268 7.07 5.20 -12.28
CA ARG A 268 8.41 4.61 -12.12
C ARG A 268 8.50 3.65 -10.94
N SER A 269 7.56 3.72 -10.00
CA SER A 269 7.39 2.75 -8.91
C SER A 269 6.63 1.52 -9.42
N PRO A 270 6.71 0.37 -8.73
CA PRO A 270 5.92 -0.80 -9.09
C PRO A 270 4.43 -0.47 -9.10
N TRP A 271 3.73 -0.86 -10.16
CA TRP A 271 2.35 -0.47 -10.43
C TRP A 271 1.37 -1.05 -9.42
N TRP A 272 1.70 -2.21 -8.84
CA TRP A 272 0.95 -2.81 -7.74
C TRP A 272 1.09 -2.07 -6.40
N THR A 273 1.85 -0.97 -6.32
CA THR A 273 2.00 -0.13 -5.10
C THR A 273 1.43 1.27 -5.23
N LEU A 274 0.73 1.56 -6.34
CA LEU A 274 0.18 2.88 -6.65
C LEU A 274 -0.97 3.28 -5.72
N GLY A 275 -1.62 2.31 -5.06
CA GLY A 275 -2.86 2.52 -4.31
C GLY A 275 -4.03 2.99 -5.19
N SER A 276 -3.89 2.85 -6.51
CA SER A 276 -4.88 3.17 -7.55
C SER A 276 -4.61 2.26 -8.76
N SER A 277 -5.56 2.15 -9.68
CA SER A 277 -5.33 1.39 -10.91
C SER A 277 -4.25 2.07 -11.77
N TYR A 278 -3.51 1.28 -12.55
CA TYR A 278 -2.55 1.82 -13.52
C TYR A 278 -3.24 2.81 -14.49
N ALA A 279 -4.43 2.45 -14.98
CA ALA A 279 -5.17 3.25 -15.96
C ALA A 279 -5.49 4.67 -15.44
N ASP A 280 -5.88 4.79 -14.17
CA ASP A 280 -6.15 6.10 -13.55
C ASP A 280 -4.90 6.99 -13.54
N VAL A 281 -3.76 6.42 -13.14
CA VAL A 281 -2.49 7.17 -13.07
C VAL A 281 -1.94 7.47 -14.47
N ALA A 282 -2.05 6.54 -15.41
CA ALA A 282 -1.65 6.71 -16.81
C ALA A 282 -2.45 7.82 -17.50
N ASN A 283 -3.74 7.93 -17.20
CA ASN A 283 -4.59 9.02 -17.68
C ASN A 283 -4.07 10.39 -17.21
N ILE A 284 -3.67 10.52 -15.93
CA ILE A 284 -3.04 11.76 -15.42
C ILE A 284 -1.70 12.02 -16.12
N ALA A 285 -0.88 10.98 -16.30
CA ALA A 285 0.43 11.05 -16.95
C ALA A 285 0.35 11.36 -18.47
N GLY A 286 -0.84 11.25 -19.06
CA GLY A 286 -1.05 11.31 -20.51
C GLY A 286 -0.30 10.20 -21.23
N TRP A 287 -0.27 8.99 -20.63
CA TRP A 287 0.28 7.78 -21.22
C TRP A 287 -0.86 6.89 -21.70
N GLY A 288 -0.66 6.26 -22.85
CA GLY A 288 -1.53 5.22 -23.38
C GLY A 288 -0.98 3.82 -23.09
N GLU A 289 -1.49 2.84 -23.82
CA GLU A 289 -1.11 1.43 -23.67
C GLU A 289 0.33 1.12 -24.13
N GLU A 290 1.02 2.07 -24.78
CA GLU A 290 2.42 1.92 -25.22
C GLU A 290 3.36 1.46 -24.10
N GLN A 291 3.12 1.91 -22.87
CA GLN A 291 3.93 1.52 -21.72
C GLN A 291 3.61 0.11 -21.23
N ILE A 292 2.37 -0.35 -21.37
CA ILE A 292 1.99 -1.74 -21.10
C ILE A 292 2.68 -2.62 -22.14
N GLU A 293 2.60 -2.26 -23.43
CA GLU A 293 3.22 -3.04 -24.51
C GLU A 293 4.74 -3.11 -24.35
N PHE A 294 5.38 -1.98 -24.01
CA PHE A 294 6.79 -1.97 -23.65
C PHE A 294 7.09 -2.98 -22.53
N MET A 295 6.31 -3.01 -21.45
CA MET A 295 6.55 -3.96 -20.35
C MET A 295 6.34 -5.41 -20.80
N ARG A 296 5.38 -5.69 -21.69
CA ARG A 296 5.18 -7.03 -22.29
C ARG A 296 6.40 -7.45 -23.13
N GLU A 297 6.91 -6.55 -23.98
CA GLU A 297 8.15 -6.78 -24.75
C GLU A 297 9.33 -7.07 -23.82
N ARG A 298 9.44 -6.36 -22.69
CA ARG A 298 10.54 -6.54 -21.73
C ARG A 298 10.50 -7.87 -20.98
N VAL A 299 9.34 -8.50 -20.85
CA VAL A 299 9.19 -9.84 -20.26
C VAL A 299 9.45 -10.95 -21.29
N SER A 300 9.38 -10.67 -22.60
CA SER A 300 9.62 -11.65 -23.66
C SER A 300 11.07 -12.15 -23.73
N GLU A 301 11.29 -13.24 -24.48
CA GLU A 301 12.62 -13.78 -24.78
C GLU A 301 13.47 -12.80 -25.62
N GLU A 302 12.84 -12.06 -26.53
CA GLU A 302 13.49 -11.01 -27.31
C GLU A 302 14.01 -9.91 -26.40
N GLY A 303 13.15 -9.39 -25.51
CA GLY A 303 13.51 -8.36 -24.53
C GLY A 303 14.61 -8.81 -23.58
N ARG A 304 14.56 -10.08 -23.15
CA ARG A 304 15.61 -10.74 -22.36
C ARG A 304 16.95 -10.77 -23.11
N ARG A 305 16.96 -11.23 -24.36
CA ARG A 305 18.16 -11.29 -25.20
C ARG A 305 18.78 -9.91 -25.41
N GLU A 306 17.96 -8.88 -25.62
CA GLU A 306 18.45 -7.50 -25.75
C GLU A 306 19.14 -7.00 -24.49
N ASP A 307 18.60 -7.30 -23.31
CA ASP A 307 19.19 -6.89 -22.04
C ASP A 307 20.54 -7.56 -21.78
N LEU A 308 20.66 -8.83 -22.12
CA LEU A 308 21.92 -9.57 -22.05
C LEU A 308 22.95 -9.00 -23.03
N LEU A 309 22.54 -8.64 -24.25
CA LEU A 309 23.40 -7.96 -25.23
C LEU A 309 23.85 -6.57 -24.75
N LYS A 310 23.02 -5.88 -23.96
CA LYS A 310 23.37 -4.61 -23.29
C LYS A 310 24.29 -4.82 -22.08
N GLY A 311 24.69 -6.06 -21.78
CA GLY A 311 25.66 -6.41 -20.74
C GLY A 311 25.07 -6.56 -19.34
N LYS A 312 23.74 -6.69 -19.20
CA LYS A 312 23.14 -7.03 -17.90
C LYS A 312 23.44 -8.48 -17.54
N ASP A 313 23.64 -8.73 -16.25
CA ASP A 313 23.77 -10.08 -15.72
C ASP A 313 22.42 -10.83 -15.73
N LEU A 314 22.46 -12.15 -15.94
CA LEU A 314 21.27 -13.01 -16.00
C LEU A 314 20.37 -12.86 -14.77
N ALA A 315 20.94 -12.82 -13.57
CA ALA A 315 20.15 -12.69 -12.35
C ALA A 315 19.44 -11.33 -12.30
N GLN A 316 20.11 -10.26 -12.72
CA GLN A 316 19.50 -8.92 -12.80
C GLN A 316 18.38 -8.87 -13.84
N VAL A 317 18.56 -9.51 -15.00
CA VAL A 317 17.50 -9.59 -16.02
C VAL A 317 16.28 -10.34 -15.49
N ALA A 318 16.47 -11.46 -14.80
CA ALA A 318 15.39 -12.23 -14.21
C ALA A 318 14.63 -11.44 -13.12
N VAL A 319 15.32 -10.66 -12.27
CA VAL A 319 14.66 -9.74 -11.32
C VAL A 319 13.86 -8.66 -12.04
N ASP A 320 14.42 -8.05 -13.09
CA ASP A 320 13.72 -7.03 -13.87
C ASP A 320 12.44 -7.62 -14.51
N GLN A 321 12.54 -8.83 -15.11
CA GLN A 321 11.39 -9.54 -15.68
C GLN A 321 10.32 -9.89 -14.63
N ALA A 322 10.72 -10.32 -13.44
CA ALA A 322 9.79 -10.56 -12.32
C ALA A 322 9.03 -9.28 -11.92
N ALA A 323 9.74 -8.14 -11.85
CA ALA A 323 9.12 -6.85 -11.54
C ALA A 323 8.13 -6.42 -12.63
N PHE A 324 8.49 -6.55 -13.90
CA PHE A 324 7.61 -6.22 -15.02
C PHE A 324 6.37 -7.13 -15.07
N LEU A 325 6.53 -8.43 -14.79
CA LEU A 325 5.43 -9.37 -14.77
C LEU A 325 4.42 -9.05 -13.64
N LEU A 326 4.90 -8.66 -12.46
CA LEU A 326 4.02 -8.20 -11.37
C LEU A 326 3.26 -6.93 -11.73
N ASP A 327 3.90 -5.98 -12.41
CA ASP A 327 3.26 -4.75 -12.87
C ASP A 327 2.17 -5.04 -13.92
N LEU A 328 2.42 -5.98 -14.85
CA LEU A 328 1.42 -6.43 -15.81
C LEU A 328 0.25 -7.15 -15.14
N ALA A 329 0.51 -8.01 -14.16
CA ALA A 329 -0.55 -8.67 -13.40
C ALA A 329 -1.40 -7.68 -12.59
N ALA A 330 -0.83 -6.53 -12.18
CA ALA A 330 -1.58 -5.44 -11.56
C ALA A 330 -2.57 -4.77 -12.51
N VAL A 331 -2.18 -4.63 -13.78
CA VAL A 331 -3.01 -4.06 -14.85
C VAL A 331 -4.13 -5.03 -15.21
N ASP A 332 -3.77 -6.29 -15.45
CA ASP A 332 -4.68 -7.31 -15.98
C ASP A 332 -5.51 -7.99 -14.86
N CYS A 333 -5.16 -7.78 -13.58
CA CYS A 333 -5.73 -8.45 -12.40
C CYS A 333 -5.60 -9.99 -12.44
N THR A 334 -4.48 -10.49 -12.97
CA THR A 334 -4.22 -11.92 -13.26
C THR A 334 -3.20 -12.55 -12.31
N TRP A 335 -3.34 -12.28 -11.00
CA TRP A 335 -2.34 -12.68 -9.99
C TRP A 335 -2.00 -14.16 -9.98
N ASP A 336 -3.00 -15.03 -10.19
CA ASP A 336 -2.80 -16.48 -10.16
C ASP A 336 -2.08 -16.99 -11.41
N ASP A 337 -2.36 -16.40 -12.58
CA ASP A 337 -1.83 -16.83 -13.87
C ASP A 337 -0.31 -16.63 -13.97
N VAL A 338 0.22 -15.63 -13.27
CA VAL A 338 1.64 -15.26 -13.33
C VAL A 338 2.52 -15.98 -12.31
N ARG A 339 1.96 -16.73 -11.35
CA ARG A 339 2.71 -17.29 -10.20
C ARG A 339 3.85 -18.21 -10.59
N GLU A 340 3.62 -19.12 -11.54
CA GLU A 340 4.63 -20.09 -11.98
C GLU A 340 5.79 -19.38 -12.69
N GLN A 341 5.48 -18.50 -13.63
CA GLN A 341 6.50 -17.73 -14.35
C GLN A 341 7.28 -16.80 -13.40
N LEU A 342 6.59 -16.16 -12.46
CA LEU A 342 7.20 -15.33 -11.43
C LEU A 342 8.16 -16.13 -10.54
N ALA A 343 7.76 -17.34 -10.13
CA ALA A 343 8.63 -18.25 -9.37
C ALA A 343 9.90 -18.62 -10.15
N ASN A 344 9.76 -18.91 -11.45
CA ASN A 344 10.89 -19.23 -12.32
C ASN A 344 11.89 -18.07 -12.43
N PHE A 345 11.40 -16.84 -12.60
CA PHE A 345 12.27 -15.66 -12.60
C PHE A 345 13.00 -15.45 -11.27
N TYR A 346 12.32 -15.60 -10.13
CA TYR A 346 13.00 -15.50 -8.83
C TYR A 346 14.03 -16.61 -8.63
N LYS A 347 13.74 -17.83 -9.06
CA LYS A 347 14.68 -18.95 -8.98
C LYS A 347 15.92 -18.70 -9.83
N GLU A 348 15.74 -18.23 -11.06
CA GLU A 348 16.87 -17.88 -11.94
C GLU A 348 17.73 -16.75 -11.37
N ALA A 349 17.10 -15.79 -10.70
CA ALA A 349 17.77 -14.71 -9.99
C ALA A 349 18.45 -15.15 -8.68
N GLY A 350 18.35 -16.43 -8.28
CA GLY A 350 18.94 -16.96 -7.05
C GLY A 350 18.12 -16.69 -5.78
N PHE A 351 16.84 -16.32 -5.91
CA PHE A 351 15.90 -16.12 -4.81
C PHE A 351 14.98 -17.33 -4.61
N ASP A 352 15.56 -18.51 -4.34
CA ASP A 352 14.81 -19.77 -4.18
C ASP A 352 13.70 -19.70 -3.13
N ASP A 353 13.94 -18.98 -2.04
CA ASP A 353 12.97 -18.80 -0.95
C ASP A 353 11.76 -17.95 -1.38
N ILE A 354 11.97 -16.99 -2.27
CA ILE A 354 10.88 -16.18 -2.84
C ILE A 354 10.14 -17.00 -3.89
N ALA A 355 10.88 -17.72 -4.75
CA ALA A 355 10.31 -18.59 -5.77
C ALA A 355 9.35 -19.63 -5.16
N ARG A 356 9.77 -20.31 -4.08
CA ARG A 356 8.92 -21.27 -3.35
C ARG A 356 7.69 -20.62 -2.73
N PHE A 357 7.81 -19.38 -2.26
CA PHE A 357 6.70 -18.70 -1.62
C PHE A 357 5.63 -18.22 -2.58
N VAL A 358 6.02 -17.69 -3.74
CA VAL A 358 5.05 -17.19 -4.74
C VAL A 358 4.32 -18.33 -5.46
N SER A 359 4.93 -19.51 -5.55
CA SER A 359 4.32 -20.71 -6.13
C SER A 359 3.33 -21.42 -5.21
N THR A 360 3.35 -21.15 -3.90
CA THR A 360 2.35 -21.69 -2.95
C THR A 360 1.01 -20.98 -3.12
N VAL A 361 -0.05 -21.74 -3.42
CA VAL A 361 -1.44 -21.29 -3.58
C VAL A 361 -2.31 -21.77 -2.43
#